data_AF-A0A520H284-F1
#
_entry.id   AF-A0A520H284-F1
#
_cell.length_a   1.000
_cell.length_b   1.000
_cell.length_c   1.000
_cell.angle_alpha   90.00
_cell.angle_beta   90.00
_cell.angle_gamma   90.00
#
_symmetry.space_group_name_H-M   'P 1'
#
loop_
_entity.id
_entity.type
_entity.pdbx_description
1 polymer ?
#
loop_
_entity_poly.entity_id
_entity_poly.type
_entity_poly.pdbx_seq_one_letter_code
_entity_poly.pdbx_strand_id
1 'polypeptide(L)'
;PAPGAIVKYSNGIVDFISENCVGCGNCVTGCPFDVPRISKTDNRAYKCSLCSDRVTVGLEPACVKVCPTGAIHFGTKEAMHQYADERIVDLKERGFKNAGTYDPAGVGGTHVMYVLQHADRPGLYSNLPKDPHISPLVSLWKGVAKPLAVLAMVGTVVGSFFHYMKVGPVEAKEGASDEDDDGHGVKAEIIEAPPAPGESPPSSVPPARTVHDPASPPPRV
;
A
#
# COMPACT_ATOMS: atom_id res chain seq x y z
N PRO A 1 6.14 1.14 -3.24
CA PRO A 1 5.13 1.50 -4.27
C PRO A 1 5.79 1.46 -5.64
N ALA A 2 5.01 1.21 -6.70
CA ALA A 2 5.49 1.36 -8.07
C ALA A 2 5.83 2.85 -8.35
N PRO A 3 6.83 3.14 -9.20
CA PRO A 3 7.13 4.51 -9.60
C PRO A 3 5.89 5.22 -10.14
N GLY A 4 5.67 6.48 -9.75
CA GLY A 4 4.54 7.28 -10.23
C GLY A 4 3.15 6.87 -9.71
N ALA A 5 3.02 5.80 -8.91
CA ALA A 5 1.72 5.37 -8.38
C ALA A 5 1.20 6.24 -7.21
N ILE A 6 2.12 6.90 -6.50
CA ILE A 6 1.80 7.81 -5.40
C ILE A 6 2.61 9.08 -5.62
N VAL A 7 1.94 10.22 -5.64
CA VAL A 7 2.54 11.53 -5.87
C VAL A 7 2.21 12.47 -4.73
N LYS A 8 3.08 13.45 -4.48
CA LYS A 8 2.82 14.57 -3.58
C LYS A 8 2.91 15.85 -4.40
N TYR A 9 1.82 16.61 -4.45
CA TYR A 9 1.76 17.92 -5.09
C TYR A 9 2.46 18.98 -4.23
N SER A 10 2.80 20.12 -4.83
CA SER A 10 3.46 21.25 -4.14
C SER A 10 2.62 21.85 -3.01
N ASN A 11 1.29 21.81 -3.13
CA ASN A 11 0.34 22.22 -2.08
C ASN A 11 0.16 21.17 -0.97
N GLY A 12 0.94 20.08 -0.99
CA GLY A 12 0.95 19.06 0.06
C GLY A 12 -0.04 17.91 -0.10
N ILE A 13 -0.94 17.97 -1.10
CA ILE A 13 -1.85 16.88 -1.40
C ILE A 13 -1.05 15.64 -1.82
N VAL A 14 -1.30 14.52 -1.16
CA VAL A 14 -0.80 13.20 -1.59
C VAL A 14 -1.92 12.52 -2.35
N ASP A 15 -1.67 12.06 -3.57
CA ASP A 15 -2.68 11.42 -4.42
C ASP A 15 -2.17 10.13 -5.08
N PHE A 16 -3.11 9.28 -5.50
CA PHE A 16 -2.83 7.97 -6.09
C PHE A 16 -3.17 7.99 -7.58
N ILE A 17 -2.17 7.69 -8.41
CA ILE A 17 -2.34 7.60 -9.85
C ILE A 17 -2.62 6.15 -10.21
N SER A 18 -3.90 5.86 -10.45
CA SER A 18 -4.43 4.52 -10.65
C SER A 18 -3.74 3.75 -11.79
N GLU A 19 -3.38 4.42 -12.89
CA GLU A 19 -2.71 3.77 -14.03
C GLU A 19 -1.36 3.12 -13.68
N ASN A 20 -0.64 3.69 -12.72
CA ASN A 20 0.67 3.18 -12.27
C ASN A 20 0.56 2.21 -11.09
N CYS A 21 -0.66 2.00 -10.56
CA CYS A 21 -0.89 1.16 -9.40
C CYS A 21 -0.88 -0.32 -9.79
N VAL A 22 0.06 -1.08 -9.21
CA VAL A 22 0.22 -2.54 -9.44
C VAL A 22 -0.40 -3.40 -8.33
N GLY A 23 -1.21 -2.83 -7.43
CA GLY A 23 -1.91 -3.60 -6.40
C GLY A 23 -1.06 -4.24 -5.30
N CYS A 24 0.24 -3.92 -5.21
CA CYS A 24 1.17 -4.61 -4.30
C CYS A 24 0.92 -4.45 -2.78
N GLY A 25 -0.05 -3.66 -2.34
CA GLY A 25 -0.40 -3.49 -0.91
C GLY A 25 0.63 -2.74 -0.03
N ASN A 26 1.84 -2.48 -0.51
CA ASN A 26 2.89 -1.81 0.27
C ASN A 26 2.50 -0.45 0.87
N CYS A 27 1.55 0.26 0.25
CA CYS A 27 1.04 1.53 0.77
C CYS A 27 0.16 1.35 2.01
N VAL A 28 -0.56 0.24 2.13
CA VAL A 28 -1.36 -0.12 3.31
C VAL A 28 -0.42 -0.34 4.49
N THR A 29 0.59 -1.18 4.31
CA THR A 29 1.59 -1.50 5.35
C THR A 29 2.44 -0.30 5.75
N GLY A 30 2.75 0.61 4.82
CA GLY A 30 3.57 1.78 5.09
C GLY A 30 2.83 2.95 5.73
N CYS A 31 1.49 2.96 5.74
CA CYS A 31 0.72 4.08 6.26
C CYS A 31 0.53 3.93 7.78
N PRO A 32 1.06 4.84 8.62
CA PRO A 32 0.91 4.76 10.07
C PRO A 32 -0.51 5.05 10.56
N PHE A 33 -1.39 5.49 9.66
CA PHE A 33 -2.81 5.76 9.92
C PHE A 33 -3.75 4.70 9.36
N ASP A 34 -3.22 3.65 8.72
CA ASP A 34 -4.01 2.60 8.06
C ASP A 34 -5.13 3.16 7.14
N VAL A 35 -4.79 4.11 6.26
CA VAL A 35 -5.77 4.78 5.40
C VAL A 35 -6.00 4.08 4.05
N PRO A 36 -4.96 3.68 3.29
CA PRO A 36 -5.17 3.11 1.96
C PRO A 36 -5.99 1.82 2.00
N ARG A 37 -6.86 1.64 1.01
CA ARG A 37 -7.64 0.41 0.80
C ARG A 37 -7.44 -0.10 -0.61
N ILE A 38 -7.32 -1.41 -0.78
CA ILE A 38 -7.22 -2.05 -2.10
C ILE A 38 -8.62 -2.45 -2.54
N SER A 39 -9.01 -2.00 -3.73
CA SER A 39 -10.26 -2.40 -4.37
C SER A 39 -10.17 -3.84 -4.87
N LYS A 40 -11.23 -4.63 -4.60
CA LYS A 40 -11.35 -6.01 -5.08
C LYS A 40 -11.72 -6.10 -6.56
N THR A 41 -12.21 -5.01 -7.16
CA THR A 41 -12.70 -5.02 -8.55
C THR A 41 -11.58 -4.81 -9.56
N ASP A 42 -10.61 -3.96 -9.25
CA ASP A 42 -9.55 -3.56 -10.17
C ASP A 42 -8.14 -3.66 -9.58
N ASN A 43 -8.02 -4.16 -8.35
CA ASN A 43 -6.76 -4.34 -7.62
C ASN A 43 -5.93 -3.06 -7.46
N ARG A 44 -6.58 -1.89 -7.46
CA ARG A 44 -5.92 -0.60 -7.21
C ARG A 44 -6.14 -0.10 -5.80
N ALA A 45 -5.18 0.69 -5.31
CA ALA A 45 -5.30 1.35 -4.03
C ALA A 45 -6.10 2.65 -4.18
N TYR A 46 -6.98 2.94 -3.22
CA TYR A 46 -7.76 4.16 -3.13
C TYR A 46 -7.72 4.75 -1.72
N LYS A 47 -7.89 6.07 -1.62
CA LYS A 47 -8.04 6.84 -0.38
C LYS A 47 -8.57 8.25 -0.71
N CYS A 48 -8.77 9.08 0.30
CA CYS A 48 -9.04 10.51 0.11
C CYS A 48 -7.94 11.19 -0.74
N SER A 49 -8.35 11.92 -1.78
CA SER A 49 -7.49 12.73 -2.67
C SER A 49 -7.42 14.20 -2.25
N LEU A 50 -8.02 14.56 -1.11
CA LEU A 50 -8.28 15.94 -0.69
C LEU A 50 -9.04 16.75 -1.76
N CYS A 51 -9.84 16.08 -2.59
CA CYS A 51 -10.51 16.66 -3.76
C CYS A 51 -9.53 17.45 -4.65
N SER A 52 -8.40 16.83 -5.02
CA SER A 52 -7.38 17.41 -5.90
C SER A 52 -7.97 18.04 -7.17
N ASP A 53 -8.96 17.38 -7.76
CA ASP A 53 -9.76 17.85 -8.89
C ASP A 53 -10.48 19.19 -8.65
N ARG A 54 -10.99 19.41 -7.43
CA ARG A 54 -11.69 20.65 -7.04
C ARG A 54 -10.70 21.73 -6.61
N VAL A 55 -9.73 21.36 -5.78
CA VAL A 55 -8.76 22.29 -5.21
C VAL A 55 -7.90 22.92 -6.30
N THR A 56 -7.56 22.18 -7.36
CA THR A 56 -6.77 22.70 -8.49
C THR A 56 -7.49 23.78 -9.29
N VAL A 57 -8.82 23.81 -9.27
CA VAL A 57 -9.65 24.85 -9.91
C VAL A 57 -10.19 25.89 -8.92
N GLY A 58 -9.61 25.97 -7.72
CA GLY A 58 -9.95 26.96 -6.71
C GLY A 58 -11.23 26.68 -5.92
N LEU A 59 -11.75 25.45 -5.97
CA LEU A 59 -12.91 25.03 -5.19
C LEU A 59 -12.45 24.28 -3.93
N GLU A 60 -13.16 24.50 -2.82
CA GLU A 60 -12.92 23.74 -1.58
C GLU A 60 -13.37 22.27 -1.71
N PRO A 61 -12.81 21.36 -0.89
CA PRO A 61 -13.21 19.95 -0.88
C PRO A 61 -14.71 19.75 -0.63
N ALA A 62 -15.28 18.70 -1.22
CA ALA A 62 -16.73 18.45 -1.12
C ALA A 62 -17.20 18.21 0.33
N CYS A 63 -16.42 17.49 1.13
CA CYS A 63 -16.72 17.23 2.54
C CYS A 63 -16.67 18.50 3.40
N VAL A 64 -15.84 19.48 3.03
CA VAL A 64 -15.77 20.79 3.69
C VAL A 64 -17.04 21.57 3.36
N LYS A 65 -17.37 21.71 2.06
CA LYS A 65 -18.52 22.47 1.58
C LYS A 65 -19.85 21.99 2.17
N VAL A 66 -20.02 20.68 2.35
CA VAL A 66 -21.28 20.10 2.82
C VAL A 66 -21.43 20.12 4.34
N CYS A 67 -20.38 20.44 5.11
CA CYS A 67 -20.41 20.31 6.56
C CYS A 67 -21.40 21.33 7.19
N PRO A 68 -22.55 20.89 7.73
CA PRO A 68 -23.60 21.81 8.13
C PRO A 68 -23.26 22.60 9.39
N THR A 69 -22.41 22.04 10.25
CA THR A 69 -22.01 22.66 11.53
C THR A 69 -20.70 23.43 11.44
N GLY A 70 -20.03 23.45 10.28
CA GLY A 70 -18.68 23.99 10.18
C GLY A 70 -17.69 23.26 11.08
N ALA A 71 -17.73 21.93 11.12
CA ALA A 71 -16.72 21.14 11.85
C ALA A 71 -15.45 20.92 11.03
N ILE A 72 -15.53 21.08 9.70
CA ILE A 72 -14.44 20.87 8.76
C ILE A 72 -14.15 22.19 8.08
N HIS A 73 -12.91 22.67 8.19
CA HIS A 73 -12.43 23.90 7.58
C HIS A 73 -11.32 23.58 6.58
N PHE A 74 -11.14 24.47 5.59
CA PHE A 74 -10.12 24.33 4.55
C PHE A 74 -9.48 25.67 4.24
N GLY A 75 -8.18 25.65 3.98
CA GLY A 75 -7.38 26.84 3.69
C GLY A 75 -5.91 26.48 3.59
N THR A 76 -5.04 27.49 3.65
CA THR A 76 -3.60 27.25 3.80
C THR A 76 -3.30 26.59 5.13
N LYS A 77 -2.20 25.82 5.20
CA LYS A 77 -1.85 25.10 6.42
C LYS A 77 -1.67 26.07 7.60
N GLU A 78 -1.05 27.22 7.35
CA GLU A 78 -0.80 28.27 8.33
C GLU A 78 -2.11 28.86 8.88
N ALA A 79 -3.07 29.18 7.99
CA ALA A 79 -4.37 29.69 8.41
C ALA A 79 -5.16 28.65 9.21
N MET A 80 -5.05 27.36 8.87
CA MET A 80 -5.70 26.30 9.62
C MET A 80 -5.07 26.04 10.99
N HIS A 81 -3.76 26.26 11.16
CA HIS A 81 -3.14 26.27 12.49
C HIS A 81 -3.66 27.42 13.35
N GLN A 82 -3.74 28.64 12.79
CA GLN A 82 -4.28 29.80 13.51
C GLN A 82 -5.74 29.56 13.94
N TYR A 83 -6.57 29.06 13.02
CA TYR A 83 -7.96 28.70 13.33
C TYR A 83 -8.05 27.62 14.42
N ALA A 84 -7.17 26.63 14.39
CA ALA A 84 -7.11 25.59 15.40
C ALA A 84 -6.71 26.15 16.78
N ASP A 85 -5.75 27.07 16.83
CA ASP A 85 -5.29 27.73 18.06
C ASP A 85 -6.42 28.54 18.71
N GLU A 86 -7.16 29.32 17.92
CA GLU A 86 -8.37 30.03 18.39
C GLU A 86 -9.39 29.03 18.96
N ARG A 87 -9.65 27.94 18.25
CA ARG A 87 -10.63 26.93 18.69
C ARG A 87 -10.22 26.23 19.98
N ILE A 88 -8.93 26.07 20.22
CA ILE A 88 -8.40 25.46 21.44
C ILE A 88 -8.64 26.36 22.66
N VAL A 89 -8.54 27.69 22.51
CA VAL A 89 -8.85 28.64 23.58
C VAL A 89 -10.29 28.45 24.03
N ASP A 90 -11.26 28.46 23.11
CA ASP A 90 -12.67 28.21 23.41
C ASP A 90 -12.90 26.89 24.16
N LEU A 91 -12.24 25.81 23.71
CA LEU A 91 -12.39 24.49 24.31
C LEU A 91 -11.85 24.45 25.74
N LYS A 92 -10.73 25.12 25.99
CA LYS A 92 -10.14 25.21 27.32
C LYS A 92 -11.02 26.01 28.28
N GLU A 93 -11.62 27.11 27.83
CA GLU A 93 -12.59 27.88 28.62
C GLU A 93 -13.82 27.06 29.01
N ARG A 94 -14.24 26.13 28.13
CA ARG A 94 -15.34 25.19 28.39
C ARG A 94 -14.95 23.99 29.25
N GLY A 95 -13.73 23.95 29.80
CA GLY A 95 -13.26 22.94 30.74
C GLY A 95 -12.42 21.81 30.13
N PHE A 96 -12.17 21.81 28.81
CA PHE A 96 -11.30 20.82 28.17
C PHE A 96 -9.82 21.22 28.29
N LYS A 97 -9.25 20.99 29.47
CA LYS A 97 -7.86 21.40 29.80
C LYS A 97 -6.80 20.89 28.83
N ASN A 98 -7.02 19.69 28.28
CA ASN A 98 -6.10 19.01 27.36
C ASN A 98 -6.51 19.17 25.89
N ALA A 99 -7.31 20.17 25.55
CA ALA A 99 -7.63 20.46 24.16
C ALA A 99 -6.36 20.89 23.41
N GLY A 100 -6.24 20.43 22.17
CA GLY A 100 -5.04 20.66 21.35
C GLY A 100 -5.20 20.23 19.90
N THR A 101 -4.27 20.69 19.07
CA THR A 101 -4.19 20.32 17.66
C THR A 101 -3.46 19.00 17.50
N TYR A 102 -4.05 18.09 16.75
CA TYR A 102 -3.40 16.87 16.29
C TYR A 102 -2.80 17.10 14.91
N ASP A 103 -1.51 17.44 14.90
CA ASP A 103 -0.64 17.54 13.72
C ASP A 103 0.69 16.81 14.01
N PRO A 104 0.76 15.48 13.83
CA PRO A 104 1.86 14.68 14.35
C PRO A 104 3.18 14.94 13.63
N ALA A 105 4.18 15.40 14.40
CA ALA A 105 5.54 15.66 13.91
C ALA A 105 6.28 14.40 13.43
N GLY A 106 5.92 13.21 13.94
CA GLY A 106 6.53 11.93 13.56
C GLY A 106 6.37 11.56 12.07
N VAL A 107 5.44 12.22 11.36
CA VAL A 107 5.28 12.12 9.89
C VAL A 107 5.59 13.42 9.15
N GLY A 108 6.23 14.39 9.82
CA GLY A 108 6.52 15.72 9.27
C GLY A 108 5.30 16.63 9.21
N GLY A 109 4.27 16.34 10.00
CA GLY A 109 2.97 17.01 9.97
C GLY A 109 2.06 16.52 8.84
N THR A 110 0.76 16.75 9.01
CA THR A 110 -0.32 16.36 8.11
C THR A 110 -0.93 17.58 7.43
N HIS A 111 -1.66 17.34 6.33
CA HIS A 111 -2.47 18.36 5.63
C HIS A 111 -3.97 18.17 5.92
N VAL A 112 -4.28 17.29 6.86
CA VAL A 112 -5.58 17.12 7.50
C VAL A 112 -5.27 17.02 8.99
N MET A 113 -5.70 18.02 9.75
CA MET A 113 -5.42 18.15 11.18
C MET A 113 -6.74 18.11 11.94
N TYR A 114 -6.69 17.73 13.21
CA TYR A 114 -7.87 17.71 14.08
C TYR A 114 -7.67 18.64 15.25
N VAL A 115 -8.74 19.30 15.69
CA VAL A 115 -8.80 19.92 17.01
C VAL A 115 -9.50 18.93 17.93
N LEU A 116 -8.76 18.41 18.91
CA LEU A 116 -9.25 17.40 19.84
C LEU A 116 -9.54 18.04 21.20
N GLN A 117 -10.62 17.63 21.85
CA GLN A 117 -10.90 18.00 23.25
C GLN A 117 -9.94 17.30 24.23
N HIS A 118 -9.45 16.12 23.88
CA HIS A 118 -8.49 15.32 24.64
C HIS A 118 -7.28 14.96 23.78
N ALA A 119 -6.46 15.96 23.43
CA ALA A 119 -5.27 15.77 22.61
C ALA A 119 -4.18 14.94 23.31
N ASP A 120 -4.24 14.81 24.64
CA ASP A 120 -3.40 13.92 25.45
C ASP A 120 -3.70 12.42 25.21
N ARG A 121 -4.92 12.12 24.78
CA ARG A 121 -5.47 10.77 24.59
C ARG A 121 -6.18 10.65 23.24
N PRO A 122 -5.46 10.81 22.11
CA PRO A 122 -6.05 10.75 20.77
C PRO A 122 -6.73 9.40 20.50
N GLY A 123 -6.27 8.30 21.11
CA GLY A 123 -6.88 6.98 20.97
C GLY A 123 -8.38 6.89 21.34
N LEU A 124 -8.90 7.85 22.13
CA LEU A 124 -10.34 7.97 22.40
C LEU A 124 -11.17 8.24 21.14
N TYR A 125 -10.54 8.83 20.11
CA TYR A 125 -11.17 9.19 18.85
C TYR A 125 -10.94 8.07 17.81
N SER A 126 -11.66 6.96 17.97
CA SER A 126 -11.60 5.83 17.04
C SER A 126 -10.18 5.25 16.84
N ASN A 127 -9.44 5.07 17.94
CA ASN A 127 -8.07 4.55 17.94
C ASN A 127 -7.07 5.41 17.14
N LEU A 128 -7.27 6.73 17.10
CA LEU A 128 -6.29 7.63 16.50
C LEU A 128 -4.91 7.45 17.18
N PRO A 129 -3.84 7.16 16.40
CA PRO A 129 -2.51 6.93 16.95
C PRO A 129 -2.02 8.13 17.77
N LYS A 130 -1.22 7.90 18.82
CA LYS A 130 -0.69 9.00 19.64
C LYS A 130 0.55 9.67 19.04
N ASP A 131 1.47 8.86 18.54
CA ASP A 131 2.72 9.32 17.94
C ASP A 131 3.04 8.48 16.69
N PRO A 132 2.28 8.70 15.60
CA PRO A 132 2.48 7.96 14.37
C PRO A 132 3.82 8.34 13.74
N HIS A 133 4.61 7.32 13.41
CA HIS A 133 5.87 7.45 12.70
C HIS A 133 5.97 6.35 11.64
N ILE A 134 6.78 6.56 10.61
CA ILE A 134 7.07 5.51 9.64
C ILE A 134 7.89 4.44 10.34
N SER A 135 7.50 3.17 10.21
CA SER A 135 8.18 2.09 10.94
C SER A 135 9.69 2.07 10.64
N PRO A 136 10.56 1.92 11.66
CA PRO A 136 12.01 1.90 11.46
C PRO A 136 12.47 0.84 10.47
N LEU A 137 11.81 -0.33 10.47
CA LEU A 137 12.09 -1.42 9.55
C LEU A 137 11.80 -1.03 8.09
N VAL A 138 10.66 -0.38 7.82
CA VAL A 138 10.34 0.10 6.47
C VAL A 138 11.34 1.17 6.03
N SER A 139 11.73 2.07 6.93
CA SER A 139 12.75 3.09 6.66
C SER A 139 14.11 2.48 6.33
N LEU A 140 14.55 1.45 7.08
CA LEU A 140 15.79 0.72 6.82
C LEU A 140 15.75 -0.01 5.47
N TRP A 141 14.68 -0.78 5.23
CA TRP A 141 14.51 -1.57 4.01
C TRP A 141 14.38 -0.69 2.76
N LYS A 142 13.67 0.43 2.84
CA LYS A 142 13.56 1.37 1.71
C LYS A 142 14.77 2.29 1.56
N GLY A 143 15.53 2.51 2.63
CA GLY A 143 16.73 3.34 2.68
C GLY A 143 17.98 2.56 2.33
N VAL A 144 18.89 2.43 3.30
CA VAL A 144 20.27 1.97 3.09
C VAL A 144 20.41 0.50 2.67
N ALA A 145 19.42 -0.35 2.96
CA ALA A 145 19.48 -1.76 2.58
C ALA A 145 19.59 -1.96 1.06
N LYS A 146 18.92 -1.11 0.27
CA LYS A 146 18.94 -1.18 -1.20
C LYS A 146 20.30 -0.90 -1.83
N PRO A 147 20.96 0.26 -1.60
CA PRO A 147 22.27 0.51 -2.19
C PRO A 147 23.32 -0.49 -1.70
N LEU A 148 23.24 -0.95 -0.45
CA LEU A 148 24.12 -2.01 0.05
C LEU A 148 23.92 -3.33 -0.69
N ALA A 149 22.67 -3.73 -0.93
CA ALA A 149 22.37 -4.93 -1.71
C ALA A 149 22.88 -4.83 -3.15
N VAL A 150 22.74 -3.66 -3.79
CA VAL A 150 23.28 -3.41 -5.13
C VAL A 150 24.81 -3.49 -5.13
N LEU A 151 25.46 -2.86 -4.15
CA LEU A 151 26.92 -2.92 -4.01
C LEU A 151 27.42 -4.34 -3.76
N ALA A 152 26.72 -5.12 -2.92
CA ALA A 152 27.03 -6.52 -2.71
C ALA A 152 26.86 -7.34 -3.99
N MET A 153 25.79 -7.12 -4.75
CA MET A 153 25.56 -7.79 -6.04
C MET A 153 26.69 -7.48 -7.03
N VAL A 154 27.08 -6.21 -7.16
CA VAL A 154 28.23 -5.80 -8.01
C VAL A 154 29.51 -6.46 -7.52
N GLY A 155 29.75 -6.46 -6.21
CA GLY A 155 30.90 -7.12 -5.59
C GLY A 155 30.95 -8.62 -5.89
N THR A 156 29.83 -9.32 -5.84
CA THR A 156 29.73 -10.76 -6.19
C THR A 156 30.04 -11.01 -7.65
N VAL A 157 29.53 -10.17 -8.57
CA VAL A 157 29.80 -10.31 -10.01
C VAL A 157 31.28 -10.08 -10.30
N VAL A 158 31.85 -8.99 -9.76
CA VAL A 158 33.27 -8.66 -9.93
C VAL A 158 34.16 -9.73 -9.29
N GLY A 159 33.84 -10.16 -8.07
CA GLY A 159 34.56 -11.21 -7.36
C GLY A 159 34.52 -12.54 -8.12
N SER A 160 33.36 -12.93 -8.64
CA SER A 160 33.21 -14.14 -9.47
C SER A 160 34.03 -14.07 -10.75
N PHE A 161 34.06 -12.91 -11.41
CA PHE A 161 34.87 -12.70 -12.62
C PHE A 161 36.37 -12.87 -12.33
N PHE A 162 36.88 -12.22 -11.28
CA PHE A 162 38.30 -12.36 -10.91
C PHE A 162 38.64 -13.74 -10.37
N HIS A 163 37.73 -14.39 -9.65
CA HIS A 163 37.89 -15.79 -9.23
C HIS A 163 38.01 -16.71 -10.44
N TYR A 164 37.11 -16.57 -11.43
CA TYR A 164 37.15 -17.35 -12.66
C TYR A 164 38.44 -17.10 -13.46
N MET A 165 38.88 -15.84 -13.61
CA MET A 165 40.14 -15.53 -14.28
C MET A 165 41.37 -16.14 -13.59
N LYS A 166 41.37 -16.22 -12.26
CA LYS A 166 42.52 -16.71 -11.49
C LYS A 166 42.57 -18.24 -11.37
N VAL A 167 41.43 -18.87 -11.11
CA VAL A 167 41.34 -20.31 -10.85
C VAL A 167 41.11 -21.10 -12.14
N GLY A 168 40.51 -20.45 -13.15
CA GLY A 168 40.14 -21.10 -14.41
C GLY A 168 38.85 -21.91 -14.29
N PRO A 169 38.36 -22.46 -15.41
CA PRO A 169 37.23 -23.37 -15.42
C PRO A 169 37.58 -24.68 -14.69
N VAL A 170 36.60 -25.27 -14.01
CA VAL A 170 36.75 -26.62 -13.45
C VAL A 170 36.56 -27.60 -14.59
N GLU A 171 37.64 -28.26 -15.01
CA GLU A 171 37.57 -29.34 -15.99
C GLU A 171 36.96 -30.60 -15.34
N ALA A 172 36.05 -31.26 -16.05
CA ALA A 172 35.64 -32.61 -15.69
C ALA A 172 36.81 -33.56 -16.00
N LYS A 173 37.13 -34.49 -15.08
CA LYS A 173 38.09 -35.55 -15.39
C LYS A 173 37.51 -36.47 -16.44
N GLU A 174 37.94 -36.35 -17.69
CA GLU A 174 37.80 -37.43 -18.67
C GLU A 174 39.01 -38.37 -18.53
N GLY A 175 38.73 -39.62 -18.13
CA GLY A 175 39.75 -40.66 -17.98
C GLY A 175 40.00 -41.11 -16.53
N ALA A 176 38.99 -41.62 -15.85
CA ALA A 176 39.21 -42.85 -15.10
C ALA A 176 39.10 -43.96 -16.15
N SER A 177 40.25 -44.51 -16.55
CA SER A 177 40.34 -45.70 -17.39
C SER A 177 39.56 -46.86 -16.76
N ASP A 178 39.07 -47.73 -17.63
CA ASP A 178 38.36 -48.97 -17.37
C ASP A 178 38.91 -49.83 -16.20
N GLU A 179 38.02 -50.67 -15.63
CA GLU A 179 38.21 -51.69 -14.56
C GLU A 179 38.04 -51.11 -13.13
N ASP A 180 36.97 -51.37 -12.35
CA ASP A 180 36.11 -52.55 -12.18
C ASP A 180 34.65 -52.19 -11.78
N ASP A 181 33.75 -53.14 -12.06
CA ASP A 181 32.42 -53.46 -11.45
C ASP A 181 32.09 -52.67 -10.15
N ASP A 182 30.94 -52.01 -9.99
CA ASP A 182 29.68 -52.67 -9.60
C ASP A 182 28.49 -51.75 -9.92
N GLY A 183 27.49 -52.29 -10.60
CA GLY A 183 26.39 -51.53 -11.18
C GLY A 183 25.50 -50.78 -10.18
N HIS A 184 25.29 -49.49 -10.41
CA HIS A 184 24.06 -48.75 -10.07
C HIS A 184 23.84 -47.62 -11.09
N GLY A 185 23.52 -48.01 -12.33
CA GLY A 185 23.02 -47.06 -13.32
C GLY A 185 21.62 -46.59 -12.95
N VAL A 186 21.48 -45.35 -12.46
CA VAL A 186 20.17 -44.71 -12.33
C VAL A 186 19.66 -44.44 -13.76
N LYS A 187 18.79 -45.31 -14.26
CA LYS A 187 18.03 -45.05 -15.47
C LYS A 187 17.11 -43.86 -15.20
N ALA A 188 17.24 -42.81 -16.01
CA ALA A 188 16.19 -41.80 -16.11
C ALA A 188 14.98 -42.45 -16.80
N GLU A 189 14.08 -43.00 -16.00
CA GLU A 189 12.74 -43.35 -16.46
C GLU A 189 11.99 -42.03 -16.64
N ILE A 190 11.52 -41.77 -17.86
CA ILE A 190 10.59 -40.67 -18.10
C ILE A 190 9.29 -41.08 -17.41
N ILE A 191 9.06 -40.55 -16.21
CA ILE A 191 7.78 -40.71 -15.51
C ILE A 191 6.77 -39.86 -16.26
N GLU A 192 5.91 -40.50 -17.05
CA GLU A 192 4.73 -39.88 -17.62
C GLU A 192 3.83 -39.42 -16.46
N ALA A 193 3.46 -38.14 -16.45
CA ALA A 193 2.68 -37.56 -15.37
C ALA A 193 1.32 -38.28 -15.25
N PRO A 194 0.85 -38.63 -14.04
CA PRO A 194 -0.48 -39.20 -13.88
C PRO A 194 -1.56 -38.20 -14.33
N PRO A 195 -2.66 -38.67 -14.96
CA PRO A 195 -3.74 -37.78 -15.37
C PRO A 195 -4.38 -37.11 -14.13
N ALA A 196 -4.73 -35.84 -14.28
CA ALA A 196 -5.31 -35.02 -13.22
C ALA A 196 -6.59 -35.66 -12.66
N PRO A 197 -6.71 -35.87 -11.33
CA PRO A 197 -7.95 -36.34 -10.74
C PRO A 197 -8.88 -35.15 -10.49
N GLY A 198 -10.02 -35.09 -11.20
CA GLY A 198 -11.05 -34.12 -10.87
C GLY A 198 -12.06 -33.69 -11.95
N GLU A 199 -12.36 -34.50 -12.96
CA GLU A 199 -13.64 -34.34 -13.66
C GLU A 199 -14.73 -35.12 -12.90
N SER A 200 -15.51 -34.38 -12.11
CA SER A 200 -16.77 -34.89 -11.55
C SER A 200 -17.72 -35.30 -12.69
N PRO A 201 -18.45 -36.43 -12.56
CA PRO A 201 -19.36 -36.92 -13.58
C PRO A 201 -20.50 -35.90 -13.83
N PRO A 202 -21.07 -35.86 -15.05
CA PRO A 202 -22.11 -34.92 -15.38
C PRO A 202 -23.36 -35.18 -14.53
N SER A 203 -23.65 -34.25 -13.62
CA SER A 203 -24.97 -34.15 -12.99
C SER A 203 -25.98 -33.78 -14.08
N SER A 204 -26.93 -34.66 -14.33
CA SER A 204 -28.11 -34.43 -15.14
C SER A 204 -28.96 -33.30 -14.52
N VAL A 205 -28.71 -32.06 -14.94
CA VAL A 205 -29.61 -30.93 -14.69
C VAL A 205 -30.53 -30.81 -15.91
N PRO A 206 -31.86 -30.85 -15.76
CA PRO A 206 -32.78 -30.68 -16.88
C PRO A 206 -32.66 -29.26 -17.46
N PRO A 207 -32.95 -29.06 -18.76
CA PRO A 207 -32.76 -27.77 -19.40
C PRO A 207 -33.63 -26.69 -18.74
N ALA A 208 -33.02 -25.54 -18.48
CA ALA A 208 -33.71 -24.34 -18.03
C ALA A 208 -34.79 -23.96 -19.04
N ARG A 209 -36.04 -23.93 -18.59
CA ARG A 209 -37.15 -23.33 -19.33
C ARG A 209 -36.80 -21.86 -19.61
N THR A 210 -36.71 -21.51 -20.88
CA THR A 210 -36.84 -20.14 -21.35
C THR A 210 -38.25 -19.66 -21.01
N VAL A 211 -38.37 -18.74 -20.04
CA VAL A 211 -39.57 -17.93 -19.88
C VAL A 211 -39.23 -16.54 -20.41
N HIS A 212 -39.70 -16.29 -21.63
CA HIS A 212 -40.11 -14.95 -22.03
C HIS A 212 -41.23 -14.51 -21.09
N ASP A 213 -41.10 -13.33 -20.47
CA ASP A 213 -42.03 -12.21 -20.67
C ASP A 213 -41.58 -10.93 -19.92
N PRO A 214 -42.12 -9.73 -20.27
CA PRO A 214 -41.48 -8.44 -20.09
C PRO A 214 -42.10 -7.62 -18.94
N ALA A 215 -41.45 -6.49 -18.66
CA ALA A 215 -42.01 -5.28 -18.07
C ALA A 215 -42.63 -5.36 -16.65
N SER A 216 -41.96 -4.70 -15.70
CA SER A 216 -42.66 -3.93 -14.66
C SER A 216 -41.80 -2.72 -14.21
N PRO A 217 -42.40 -1.52 -14.06
CA PRO A 217 -41.69 -0.26 -13.81
C PRO A 217 -41.35 -0.07 -12.32
N PRO A 218 -40.47 0.90 -11.98
CA PRO A 218 -40.10 1.16 -10.58
C PRO A 218 -41.22 1.88 -9.81
N PRO A 219 -41.34 1.67 -8.48
CA PRO A 219 -42.31 2.38 -7.66
C PRO A 219 -41.88 3.83 -7.43
N ARG A 220 -42.86 4.74 -7.52
CA ARG A 220 -42.82 6.08 -6.93
C ARG A 220 -43.10 5.96 -5.43
N VAL A 221 -42.34 6.64 -4.59
CA VAL A 221 -42.64 7.92 -3.91
C VAL A 221 -41.34 8.37 -3.25
#